data_AF-A0A2T7AI88-F1
#
_entry.id   AF-A0A2T7AI88-F1
#
_cell.length_a   1.000
_cell.length_b   1.000
_cell.length_c   1.000
_cell.angle_alpha   90.00
_cell.angle_beta   90.00
_cell.angle_gamma   90.00
#
_symmetry.space_group_name_H-M   'P 1'
#
loop_
_entity.id
_entity.type
_entity.pdbx_description
1 polymer ?
#
loop_
_entity_poly.entity_id
_entity_poly.type
_entity_poly.pdbx_seq_one_letter_code
_entity_poly.pdbx_strand_id
1 'polypeptide(L)'
;MNLNKASILDVLKEEVTHSVYPLKMGGRIKSEAFNDLILVAEEATRLFRDEELVPKKLLSELHLVAIGINLENEFYKNEELSLISKRIMKCFNLILAGKSVDDKEPSGPRII
;
A
#
# COMPACT_ATOMS: atom_id res chain seq x y z
N MET A 1 -4.45 -14.37 3.97
CA MET A 1 -4.39 -13.85 5.35
C MET A 1 -5.80 -13.42 5.75
N ASN A 2 -6.28 -13.78 6.95
CA ASN A 2 -7.66 -13.47 7.35
C ASN A 2 -7.67 -12.14 8.14
N LEU A 3 -7.66 -11.02 7.43
CA LEU A 3 -7.60 -9.68 8.01
C LEU A 3 -9.00 -9.11 8.21
N ASN A 4 -9.14 -8.23 9.20
CA ASN A 4 -10.36 -7.46 9.41
C ASN A 4 -10.04 -6.00 9.73
N LYS A 5 -11.06 -5.15 9.74
CA LYS A 5 -10.92 -3.71 9.97
C LYS A 5 -10.25 -3.35 11.30
N ALA A 6 -10.39 -4.18 12.34
CA ALA A 6 -9.80 -3.92 13.65
C ALA A 6 -8.29 -4.21 13.68
N SER A 7 -7.81 -5.21 12.92
CA SER A 7 -6.42 -5.65 12.94
C SER A 7 -5.56 -5.10 11.80
N ILE A 8 -6.17 -4.60 10.72
CA ILE A 8 -5.46 -4.24 9.48
C ILE A 8 -4.37 -3.18 9.68
N LEU A 9 -4.58 -2.21 10.57
CA LEU A 9 -3.59 -1.18 10.87
C LEU A 9 -2.36 -1.75 11.58
N ASP A 10 -2.57 -2.68 12.51
CA ASP A 10 -1.47 -3.24 13.29
C ASP A 10 -0.63 -4.18 12.43
N VAL A 11 -1.28 -5.00 11.59
CA VAL A 11 -0.58 -5.84 10.61
C VAL A 11 0.17 -4.99 9.58
N LEU A 12 -0.42 -3.88 9.11
CA LEU A 12 0.29 -2.96 8.22
C LEU A 12 1.59 -2.45 8.84
N LYS A 13 1.57 -2.04 10.11
CA LYS A 13 2.77 -1.56 10.81
C LYS A 13 3.82 -2.66 11.03
N GLU A 14 3.37 -3.88 11.27
CA GLU A 14 4.25 -5.04 11.37
C GLU A 14 4.97 -5.28 10.05
N GLU A 15 4.24 -5.30 8.93
CA GLU A 15 4.85 -5.46 7.61
C GLU A 15 5.78 -4.30 7.23
N VAL A 16 5.44 -3.06 7.61
CA VAL A 16 6.32 -1.90 7.44
C VAL A 16 7.63 -2.07 8.22
N THR A 17 7.56 -2.62 9.43
CA THR A 17 8.73 -2.89 10.26
C THR A 17 9.62 -3.96 9.62
N HIS A 18 9.03 -4.99 9.01
CA HIS A 18 9.77 -6.06 8.35
C HIS A 18 10.37 -5.67 6.99
N SER A 19 9.70 -4.78 6.26
CA SER A 19 10.07 -4.44 4.87
C SER A 19 10.78 -3.09 4.73
N VAL A 20 10.20 -2.02 5.25
CA VAL A 20 10.66 -0.64 5.05
C VAL A 20 11.77 -0.28 6.04
N TYR A 21 11.68 -0.72 7.30
CA TYR A 21 12.69 -0.37 8.29
C TYR A 21 14.11 -0.84 7.91
N PRO A 22 14.33 -2.06 7.38
CA PRO A 22 15.63 -2.47 6.88
C PRO A 22 16.20 -1.57 5.78
N LEU A 23 15.36 -1.02 4.88
CA LEU A 23 15.81 -0.07 3.85
C LEU A 23 16.43 1.18 4.47
N LYS A 24 15.74 1.75 5.48
CA LYS A 24 16.18 2.96 6.20
C LYS A 24 17.51 2.78 6.94
N MET A 25 17.83 1.54 7.30
CA MET A 25 19.05 1.18 8.02
C MET A 25 20.21 0.83 7.07
N GLY A 26 20.08 1.07 5.75
CA GLY A 26 21.10 0.72 4.76
C GLY A 26 21.16 -0.77 4.43
N GLY A 27 20.08 -1.51 4.70
CA GLY A 27 19.97 -2.94 4.41
C GLY A 27 19.85 -3.24 2.92
N ARG A 28 19.95 -4.52 2.57
CA ARG A 28 19.67 -4.97 1.19
C ARG A 28 18.18 -4.99 0.92
N ILE A 29 17.79 -4.62 -0.29
CA ILE A 29 16.42 -4.76 -0.78
C ILE A 29 16.06 -6.26 -0.80
N LYS A 30 14.96 -6.61 -0.14
CA LYS A 30 14.36 -7.95 -0.17
C LYS A 30 12.96 -7.83 -0.73
N SER A 31 12.83 -8.01 -2.04
CA SER A 31 11.59 -7.98 -2.81
C SER A 31 10.44 -8.73 -2.12
N GLU A 32 10.73 -9.93 -1.62
CA GLU A 32 9.77 -10.78 -0.93
C GLU A 32 9.12 -10.11 0.30
N ALA A 33 9.88 -9.30 1.05
CA ALA A 33 9.36 -8.61 2.23
C ALA A 33 8.31 -7.54 1.87
N PHE A 34 8.33 -7.00 0.65
CA PHE A 34 7.34 -6.02 0.20
C PHE A 34 6.06 -6.67 -0.30
N ASN A 35 6.07 -7.96 -0.64
CA ASN A 35 4.87 -8.63 -1.13
C ASN A 35 3.77 -8.66 -0.07
N ASP A 36 4.11 -8.99 1.17
CA ASP A 36 3.15 -9.04 2.27
C ASP A 36 2.63 -7.64 2.62
N LEU A 37 3.51 -6.63 2.67
CA LEU A 37 3.11 -5.23 2.81
C LEU A 37 2.07 -4.80 1.77
N ILE A 38 2.31 -5.17 0.50
CA ILE A 38 1.39 -4.83 -0.58
C ILE A 38 0.08 -5.59 -0.44
N LEU A 39 0.11 -6.88 -0.13
CA LEU A 39 -1.11 -7.66 0.09
C LEU A 39 -1.97 -7.07 1.21
N VAL A 40 -1.36 -6.58 2.29
CA VAL A 40 -2.05 -5.86 3.37
C VAL A 40 -2.67 -4.56 2.87
N ALA A 41 -1.94 -3.78 2.07
CA ALA A 41 -2.46 -2.54 1.50
C ALA A 41 -3.64 -2.78 0.55
N GLU A 42 -3.57 -3.83 -0.27
CA GLU A 42 -4.66 -4.24 -1.17
C GLU A 42 -5.88 -4.73 -0.39
N GLU A 43 -5.67 -5.53 0.66
CA GLU A 43 -6.74 -6.00 1.53
C GLU A 43 -7.43 -4.84 2.25
N ALA A 44 -6.68 -3.80 2.65
CA ALA A 44 -7.28 -2.57 3.16
C ALA A 44 -8.23 -1.93 2.14
N THR A 45 -7.92 -1.94 0.84
CA THR A 45 -8.86 -1.43 -0.18
C THR A 45 -10.16 -2.25 -0.26
N ARG A 46 -10.09 -3.57 -0.04
CA ARG A 46 -11.28 -4.44 -0.01
C ARG A 46 -12.11 -4.20 1.24
N LEU A 47 -11.46 -4.13 2.41
CA LEU A 47 -12.12 -3.95 3.69
C LEU A 47 -12.82 -2.59 3.82
N PHE A 48 -12.29 -1.55 3.18
CA PHE A 48 -12.85 -0.19 3.23
C PHE A 48 -13.57 0.23 1.94
N ARG A 49 -13.84 -0.71 1.04
CA ARG A 49 -14.67 -0.48 -0.14
C ARG A 49 -16.07 -0.05 0.31
N ASP A 50 -16.62 0.98 -0.35
CA ASP A 50 -17.97 1.52 -0.10
C ASP A 50 -18.21 2.03 1.35
N GLU A 51 -17.16 2.14 2.17
CA GLU A 51 -17.26 2.68 3.53
C GLU A 51 -17.27 4.21 3.52
N GLU A 52 -18.23 4.82 4.21
CA GLU A 52 -18.33 6.27 4.33
C GLU A 52 -17.20 6.86 5.19
N LEU A 53 -16.74 6.12 6.19
CA LEU A 53 -15.72 6.57 7.15
C LEU A 53 -14.53 5.61 7.17
N VAL A 54 -13.35 6.15 6.96
CA VAL A 54 -12.08 5.41 7.02
C VAL A 54 -11.21 5.95 8.17
N PRO A 55 -10.57 5.07 8.96
CA PRO A 55 -9.64 5.50 10.00
C PRO A 55 -8.48 6.33 9.43
N LYS A 56 -8.39 7.62 9.81
CA LYS A 56 -7.32 8.53 9.39
C LYS A 56 -5.92 7.96 9.61
N LYS A 57 -5.72 7.20 10.70
CA LYS A 57 -4.43 6.58 11.03
C LYS A 57 -3.98 5.57 9.97
N LEU A 58 -4.90 4.76 9.42
CA LEU A 58 -4.61 3.82 8.35
C LEU A 58 -4.19 4.54 7.07
N LEU A 59 -4.95 5.56 6.68
CA LEU A 59 -4.63 6.39 5.51
C LEU A 59 -3.26 7.08 5.65
N SER A 60 -2.98 7.58 6.85
CA SER A 60 -1.70 8.24 7.16
C SER A 60 -0.54 7.26 7.06
N GLU A 61 -0.70 6.04 7.60
CA GLU A 61 0.32 4.99 7.51
C GLU A 61 0.63 4.62 6.06
N LEU A 62 -0.40 4.30 5.25
CA LEU A 62 -0.22 3.96 3.83
C LEU A 62 0.48 5.07 3.05
N HIS A 63 0.09 6.32 3.28
CA HIS A 63 0.70 7.47 2.62
C HIS A 63 2.18 7.64 3.01
N LEU A 64 2.48 7.61 4.31
CA LEU A 64 3.85 7.76 4.83
C LEU A 64 4.76 6.63 4.38
N VAL A 65 4.24 5.40 4.31
CA VAL A 65 4.98 4.24 3.80
C VAL A 65 5.32 4.41 2.33
N ALA A 66 4.35 4.78 1.49
CA ALA A 66 4.57 4.99 0.07
C ALA A 66 5.61 6.11 -0.18
N ILE A 67 5.48 7.25 0.52
CA ILE A 67 6.46 8.34 0.44
C ILE A 67 7.82 7.90 0.97
N GLY A 68 7.87 7.19 2.10
CA GLY A 68 9.10 6.70 2.70
C GLY A 68 9.88 5.80 1.74
N ILE A 69 9.22 4.81 1.12
CA ILE A 69 9.86 3.94 0.11
C ILE A 69 10.35 4.76 -1.08
N ASN A 70 9.57 5.74 -1.54
CA ASN A 70 9.95 6.59 -2.66
C ASN A 70 11.21 7.42 -2.35
N LEU A 71 11.31 7.99 -1.15
CA LEU A 71 12.47 8.76 -0.69
C LEU A 71 13.72 7.89 -0.55
N GLU A 72 13.60 6.71 0.07
CA GLU A 72 14.72 5.77 0.13
C GLU A 72 15.21 5.39 -1.28
N ASN A 73 14.29 5.25 -2.23
CA ASN A 73 14.62 4.89 -3.59
C ASN A 73 15.43 5.96 -4.36
N GLU A 74 15.48 7.21 -3.90
CA GLU A 74 16.39 8.21 -4.47
C GLU A 74 17.86 7.81 -4.31
N PHE A 75 18.18 7.06 -3.24
CA PHE A 75 19.50 6.52 -2.97
C PHE A 75 19.73 5.18 -3.69
N TYR A 76 18.79 4.25 -3.57
CA TYR A 76 18.93 2.90 -4.14
C TYR A 76 18.79 2.85 -5.66
N LYS A 77 18.04 3.78 -6.27
CA LYS A 77 17.77 3.86 -7.71
C LYS A 77 17.25 2.53 -8.28
N ASN A 78 16.32 1.92 -7.57
CA ASN A 78 15.76 0.60 -7.85
C ASN A 78 14.34 0.72 -8.43
N GLU A 79 14.10 0.10 -9.59
CA GLU A 79 12.81 0.17 -10.27
C GLU A 79 11.69 -0.50 -9.47
N GLU A 80 12.00 -1.59 -8.78
CA GLU A 80 11.04 -2.34 -7.97
C GLU A 80 10.50 -1.48 -6.82
N LEU A 81 11.38 -0.77 -6.10
CA LEU A 81 10.96 0.16 -5.04
C LEU A 81 10.06 1.28 -5.59
N SER A 82 10.30 1.74 -6.83
CA SER A 82 9.42 2.71 -7.50
C SER A 82 8.04 2.12 -7.78
N LEU A 83 7.97 0.86 -8.20
CA LEU A 83 6.71 0.18 -8.45
C LEU A 83 5.93 -0.07 -7.15
N ILE A 84 6.64 -0.50 -6.11
CA ILE A 84 6.06 -0.75 -4.78
C ILE A 84 5.46 0.54 -4.21
N SER A 85 6.19 1.65 -4.21
CA SER A 85 5.69 2.92 -3.69
C SER A 85 4.43 3.39 -4.43
N LYS A 86 4.42 3.29 -5.76
CA LYS A 86 3.25 3.61 -6.60
C LYS A 86 2.06 2.71 -6.29
N ARG A 87 2.27 1.41 -6.08
CA ARG A 87 1.20 0.45 -5.79
C ARG A 87 0.57 0.70 -4.42
N ILE A 88 1.37 1.01 -3.39
CA ILE A 88 0.85 1.39 -2.07
C ILE A 88 0.10 2.73 -2.14
N MET A 89 0.64 3.73 -2.86
CA MET A 89 -0.05 5.00 -3.07
C MET A 89 -1.37 4.83 -3.83
N LYS A 90 -1.42 3.91 -4.81
CA LYS A 90 -2.67 3.55 -5.49
C LYS A 90 -3.69 2.99 -4.50
N CYS A 91 -3.29 2.13 -3.57
CA CYS A 91 -4.19 1.60 -2.53
C CYS A 91 -4.75 2.71 -1.64
N PHE A 92 -3.90 3.66 -1.21
CA PHE A 92 -4.35 4.86 -0.48
C PHE A 92 -5.43 5.64 -1.26
N ASN A 93 -5.20 5.90 -2.55
CA ASN A 93 -6.16 6.62 -3.39
C ASN A 93 -7.46 5.84 -3.63
N LEU A 94 -7.38 4.52 -3.76
CA LEU A 94 -8.56 3.67 -3.91
C LEU A 94 -9.44 3.73 -2.65
N ILE A 95 -8.84 3.62 -1.46
CA ILE A 95 -9.58 3.74 -0.20
C ILE A 95 -10.27 5.09 -0.08
N LEU A 96 -9.59 6.19 -0.42
CA LEU A 96 -10.20 7.53 -0.43
C LEU A 96 -11.37 7.66 -1.41
N ALA A 97 -11.32 6.91 -2.52
CA ALA A 97 -12.38 6.88 -3.52
C ALA A 97 -13.51 5.89 -3.18
N GLY A 98 -13.45 5.19 -2.03
CA GLY A 98 -14.38 4.11 -1.69
C GLY A 98 -14.26 2.88 -2.59
N LYS A 99 -13.13 2.72 -3.28
CA LYS A 99 -12.88 1.66 -4.27
C LYS A 99 -11.90 0.60 -3.75
N SER A 100 -11.94 -0.55 -4.42
CA SER A 100 -11.03 -1.67 -4.20
C SER A 100 -10.12 -1.90 -5.41
N VAL A 101 -8.98 -2.57 -5.20
CA VAL A 101 -8.15 -3.10 -6.30
C VAL A 101 -8.90 -4.07 -7.21
N ASP A 102 -9.97 -4.69 -6.73
CA ASP A 102 -10.78 -5.62 -7.52
C ASP A 102 -11.83 -4.90 -8.39
N ASP A 103 -11.97 -3.58 -8.25
CA ASP A 103 -12.91 -2.81 -9.07
C ASP A 103 -12.43 -2.71 -10.51
N LYS A 104 -13.32 -3.06 -11.44
CA LYS A 104 -13.05 -2.93 -12.87
C LYS A 104 -12.99 -1.45 -13.25
N GLU A 105 -11.79 -0.97 -13.59
CA GLU A 105 -11.67 0.26 -14.36
C GLU A 105 -12.10 0.00 -15.80
N PRO A 106 -12.99 0.82 -16.40
CA PRO A 106 -13.36 0.67 -17.80
C PRO A 106 -12.10 0.85 -18.66
N SER A 107 -11.70 -0.21 -19.36
CA SER A 107 -10.45 -0.25 -20.13
C SER A 107 -10.54 0.42 -21.51
N GLY A 108 -11.60 1.18 -21.79
CA GLY A 108 -11.81 1.79 -23.11
C GLY A 108 -12.89 2.87 -23.14
N PRO A 109 -12.98 3.59 -24.28
CA PRO A 109 -14.05 4.56 -24.48
C PRO A 109 -15.42 3.89 -24.33
N ARG A 110 -16.31 4.50 -23.55
CA ARG A 110 -17.73 4.13 -23.53
C ARG A 110 -18.41 4.70 -24.78
N ILE A 111 -17.99 4.24 -25.96
CA ILE A 111 -18.61 4.59 -27.22
C ILE A 111 -19.58 3.46 -27.56
N ILE A 112 -20.84 3.83 -27.81
CA ILE A 112 -21.90 2.95 -28.30
C ILE A 112 -21.83 2.95 -29.83
#